data_AF-A0A1F3GC94-F1
#
_entry.id   AF-A0A1F3GC94-F1
#
_cell.length_a   1.000
_cell.length_b   1.000
_cell.length_c   1.000
_cell.angle_alpha   90.00
_cell.angle_beta   90.00
_cell.angle_gamma   90.00
#
_symmetry.space_group_name_H-M   'P 1'
#
loop_
_entity.id
_entity.type
_entity.pdbx_description
1 polymer ?
#
loop_
_entity_poly.entity_id
_entity_poly.type
_entity_poly.pdbx_seq_one_letter_code
_entity_poly.pdbx_strand_id
1 'polypeptide(L)'
;MKDIFNINRFGSLLKKELSERLPIMLKIAVILSISLIGFWLTYIIFKTDPQVSSHGRTVFLLLVTYFTAVMAPFNLYKGFNHPKKGIDYISLPASVQEKFLSMLIISLIAMPLIVLTSVLMTDTAIAMINPSVFKGFIFSDNSFINSSTTSFADMIILPLFCMLGNLLFRGNKVVKTFLSIAGTYIVFILIVAFLFLYAFKDQMTEIQGLQLQIKLSVENLTELYRNEVFEGYPAIKITIAVLAVLYNIGFPVGALAGAYYRMKTIQY
;
A
#
# COMPACT_ATOMS: atom_id res chain seq x y z
N MET A 1 -3.90 32.67 8.24
CA MET A 1 -4.60 32.59 6.93
C MET A 1 -5.94 31.90 7.18
N LYS A 2 -7.03 32.34 6.54
CA LYS A 2 -8.37 31.73 6.74
C LYS A 2 -8.33 30.25 6.34
N ASP A 3 -8.68 29.35 7.28
CA ASP A 3 -8.74 27.88 7.14
C ASP A 3 -9.90 27.39 6.24
N ILE A 4 -10.36 28.22 5.32
CA ILE A 4 -11.50 27.87 4.46
C ILE A 4 -10.95 27.14 3.24
N PHE A 5 -11.37 25.89 3.09
CA PHE A 5 -11.12 25.08 1.91
C PHE A 5 -11.77 25.72 0.68
N ASN A 6 -10.99 25.92 -0.38
CA ASN A 6 -11.48 26.45 -1.65
C ASN A 6 -11.14 25.49 -2.79
N ILE A 7 -12.16 24.94 -3.43
CA ILE A 7 -12.02 23.95 -4.49
C ILE A 7 -11.24 24.46 -5.71
N ASN A 8 -11.39 25.74 -6.06
CA ASN A 8 -10.70 26.33 -7.22
C ASN A 8 -9.20 26.49 -6.94
N ARG A 9 -8.86 26.88 -5.71
CA ARG A 9 -7.47 26.94 -5.24
C ARG A 9 -6.85 25.54 -5.17
N PHE A 10 -7.60 24.58 -4.65
CA PHE A 10 -7.19 23.18 -4.59
C PHE A 10 -6.90 22.60 -5.99
N GLY A 11 -7.79 22.81 -6.96
CA GLY A 11 -7.60 22.32 -8.33
C GLY A 11 -6.36 22.90 -8.99
N SER A 12 -6.10 24.19 -8.76
CA SER A 12 -4.90 24.86 -9.27
C SER A 12 -3.62 24.37 -8.59
N LEU A 13 -3.67 24.12 -7.27
CA LEU A 13 -2.57 23.49 -6.52
C LEU A 13 -2.27 22.10 -7.07
N LEU A 14 -3.29 21.26 -7.23
CA LEU A 14 -3.15 19.89 -7.71
C LEU A 14 -2.58 19.85 -9.13
N LYS A 15 -3.07 20.70 -10.03
CA LYS A 15 -2.54 20.82 -11.40
C LYS A 15 -1.07 21.23 -11.40
N LYS A 16 -0.71 22.23 -10.58
CA LYS A 16 0.67 22.69 -10.43
C LYS A 16 1.57 21.57 -9.91
N GLU A 17 1.20 20.94 -8.79
CA GLU A 17 1.99 19.86 -8.18
C GLU A 17 2.14 18.68 -9.14
N LEU A 18 1.07 18.27 -9.83
CA LEU A 18 1.14 17.21 -10.83
C LEU A 18 2.13 17.58 -11.94
N SER A 19 2.05 18.79 -12.49
CA SER A 19 2.96 19.22 -13.57
C SER A 19 4.44 19.26 -13.15
N GLU A 20 4.74 19.67 -11.92
CA GLU A 20 6.11 19.73 -11.40
C GLU A 20 6.68 18.33 -11.07
N ARG A 21 5.80 17.40 -10.66
CA ARG A 21 6.19 16.04 -10.24
C ARG A 21 6.14 15.02 -11.38
N LEU A 22 5.39 15.29 -12.43
CA LEU A 22 5.20 14.40 -13.59
C LEU A 22 6.53 13.91 -14.21
N PRO A 23 7.59 14.73 -14.39
CA PRO A 23 8.86 14.23 -14.91
C PRO A 23 9.50 13.16 -14.02
N ILE A 24 9.35 13.25 -12.69
CA ILE A 24 9.87 12.24 -11.75
C ILE A 24 9.00 10.99 -11.81
N MET A 25 7.68 11.16 -11.88
CA MET A 25 6.71 10.06 -11.99
C MET A 25 6.97 9.24 -13.27
N LEU A 26 7.14 9.91 -14.41
CA LEU A 26 7.45 9.28 -15.69
C LEU A 26 8.80 8.56 -15.68
N LYS A 27 9.84 9.15 -15.07
CA LYS A 27 11.15 8.48 -14.92
C LYS A 27 11.02 7.15 -14.18
N ILE A 28 10.29 7.13 -13.06
CA ILE A 28 10.05 5.91 -12.28
C ILE A 28 9.22 4.90 -13.10
N ALA A 29 8.17 5.37 -13.78
CA ALA A 29 7.33 4.54 -14.65
C ALA A 29 8.15 3.86 -15.76
N VAL A 30 9.04 4.60 -16.42
CA VAL A 30 9.95 4.06 -17.45
C VAL A 30 10.92 3.04 -16.88
N ILE A 31 11.55 3.32 -15.73
CA ILE A 31 12.48 2.37 -15.09
C ILE A 31 11.78 1.03 -14.80
N LEU A 32 10.57 1.07 -14.26
CA LEU A 32 9.80 -0.12 -13.92
C LEU A 32 9.30 -0.86 -15.16
N SER A 33 8.96 -0.13 -16.21
CA SER A 33 8.57 -0.72 -17.49
C SER A 33 9.77 -1.40 -18.18
N ILE A 34 10.97 -0.82 -18.09
CA ILE A 34 12.22 -1.47 -18.55
C ILE A 34 12.51 -2.73 -17.73
N SER A 35 12.19 -2.76 -16.44
CA SER A 35 12.34 -3.96 -15.62
C SER A 35 11.47 -5.12 -16.12
N LEU A 36 10.26 -4.85 -16.64
CA LEU A 36 9.42 -5.88 -17.27
C LEU A 36 10.08 -6.43 -18.54
N ILE A 37 10.67 -5.56 -19.36
CA ILE A 37 11.42 -5.97 -20.56
C ILE A 37 12.61 -6.85 -20.16
N GLY A 38 13.33 -6.49 -19.10
CA GLY A 38 14.42 -7.30 -18.54
C GLY A 38 13.95 -8.69 -18.13
N PHE A 39 12.81 -8.79 -17.43
CA PHE A 39 12.19 -10.06 -17.06
C PHE A 39 11.80 -10.92 -18.28
N TRP A 40 11.29 -10.28 -19.34
CA TRP A 40 11.01 -10.97 -20.60
C TRP A 40 12.29 -11.50 -21.28
N LEU A 41 13.35 -10.69 -21.33
CA LEU A 41 14.62 -11.07 -21.96
C LEU A 41 15.29 -12.25 -21.25
N THR A 42 15.28 -12.27 -19.91
CA THR A 42 15.84 -13.41 -19.17
C THR A 42 15.09 -14.70 -19.48
N TYR A 43 13.76 -14.63 -19.61
CA TYR A 43 12.94 -15.79 -19.96
C TYR A 43 13.30 -16.38 -21.34
N ILE A 44 13.58 -15.53 -22.33
CA ILE A 44 14.06 -15.96 -23.66
C ILE A 44 15.42 -16.65 -23.56
N ILE A 45 16.35 -16.11 -22.75
CA ILE A 45 17.71 -16.62 -22.63
C ILE A 45 17.75 -18.00 -21.95
N PHE A 46 17.00 -18.17 -20.86
CA PHE A 46 17.06 -19.40 -20.06
C PHE A 46 16.16 -20.53 -20.56
N LYS A 47 15.31 -20.28 -21.58
CA LYS A 47 14.39 -21.27 -22.20
C LYS A 47 13.74 -22.22 -21.19
N THR A 48 13.33 -21.70 -20.04
CA THR A 48 12.89 -22.52 -18.91
C THR A 48 11.50 -23.12 -19.16
N ASP A 49 10.68 -22.44 -19.97
CA ASP A 49 9.37 -22.90 -20.43
C ASP A 49 9.01 -22.18 -21.76
N PRO A 50 8.05 -22.71 -22.54
CA PRO A 50 7.69 -22.11 -23.83
C PRO A 50 6.89 -20.80 -23.73
N GLN A 51 6.27 -20.51 -22.57
CA GLN A 51 5.32 -19.38 -22.43
C GLN A 51 5.36 -18.74 -21.04
N VAL A 52 5.49 -17.41 -21.00
CA VAL A 52 5.37 -16.66 -19.75
C VAL A 52 3.95 -16.74 -19.23
N SER A 53 3.78 -17.22 -17.99
CA SER A 53 2.46 -17.37 -17.39
C SER A 53 1.78 -16.01 -17.19
N SER A 54 0.51 -15.92 -17.61
CA SER A 54 -0.29 -14.71 -17.46
C SER A 54 -0.45 -14.28 -15.99
N HIS A 55 -0.53 -15.28 -15.10
CA HIS A 55 -0.54 -15.07 -13.66
C HIS A 55 0.73 -14.39 -13.14
N GLY A 56 1.92 -14.86 -13.56
CA GLY A 56 3.19 -14.25 -13.14
C GLY A 56 3.34 -12.78 -13.55
N ARG A 57 2.86 -12.43 -14.74
CA ARG A 57 2.82 -11.03 -15.21
C ARG A 57 1.86 -10.17 -14.38
N THR A 58 0.70 -10.72 -14.03
CA THR A 58 -0.30 -10.04 -13.19
C THR A 58 0.27 -9.76 -11.80
N VAL A 59 0.92 -10.75 -11.18
CA VAL A 59 1.59 -10.59 -9.88
C VAL A 59 2.70 -9.54 -9.95
N PHE A 60 3.51 -9.55 -11.01
CA PHE A 60 4.55 -8.52 -11.22
C PHE A 60 3.95 -7.11 -11.30
N LEU A 61 2.88 -6.93 -12.10
CA LEU A 61 2.21 -5.65 -12.26
C LEU A 61 1.65 -5.13 -10.94
N LEU A 62 0.96 -5.99 -10.17
CA LEU A 62 0.42 -5.64 -8.87
C LEU A 62 1.53 -5.27 -7.88
N LEU A 63 2.60 -6.07 -7.82
CA LEU A 63 3.74 -5.83 -6.94
C LEU A 63 4.44 -4.51 -7.25
N VAL A 64 4.70 -4.23 -8.52
CA VAL A 64 5.35 -2.99 -8.96
C VAL A 64 4.46 -1.78 -8.66
N THR A 65 3.17 -1.87 -8.95
CA THR A 65 2.21 -0.80 -8.65
C THR A 65 2.14 -0.53 -7.14
N TYR A 66 2.04 -1.58 -6.33
CA TYR A 66 2.04 -1.47 -4.87
C TYR A 66 3.33 -0.87 -4.33
N PHE A 67 4.49 -1.34 -4.80
CA PHE A 67 5.79 -0.82 -4.41
C PHE A 67 5.92 0.67 -4.72
N THR A 68 5.36 1.14 -5.85
CA THR A 68 5.35 2.57 -6.16
C THR A 68 4.46 3.38 -5.24
N ALA A 69 3.30 2.86 -4.82
CA ALA A 69 2.45 3.52 -3.82
C ALA A 69 3.20 3.70 -2.48
N VAL A 70 3.97 2.69 -2.06
CA VAL A 70 4.79 2.72 -0.84
C VAL A 70 5.94 3.74 -0.95
N MET A 71 6.60 3.81 -2.11
CA MET A 71 7.77 4.68 -2.31
C MET A 71 7.42 6.11 -2.73
N ALA A 72 6.21 6.36 -3.25
CA ALA A 72 5.79 7.66 -3.77
C ALA A 72 5.95 8.80 -2.75
N PRO A 73 5.54 8.67 -1.47
CA PRO A 73 5.71 9.76 -0.50
C PRO A 73 7.17 10.17 -0.31
N PHE A 74 8.10 9.21 -0.31
CA PHE A 74 9.52 9.49 -0.10
C PHE A 74 10.19 10.11 -1.33
N ASN A 75 9.82 9.67 -2.53
CA ASN A 75 10.41 10.15 -3.77
C ASN A 75 9.87 11.53 -4.17
N LEU A 76 8.55 11.73 -4.08
CA LEU A 76 7.91 12.97 -4.52
C LEU A 76 8.01 14.08 -3.47
N TYR A 77 7.98 13.74 -2.18
CA TYR A 77 7.93 14.71 -1.08
C TYR A 77 9.12 14.60 -0.10
N LYS A 78 10.29 14.19 -0.60
CA LYS A 78 11.54 14.07 0.17
C LYS A 78 11.87 15.33 0.97
N GLY A 79 11.68 16.51 0.35
CA GLY A 79 12.11 17.81 0.86
C GLY A 79 11.20 18.44 1.92
N PHE A 80 10.03 17.87 2.21
CA PHE A 80 9.02 18.53 3.05
C PHE A 80 9.54 18.92 4.45
N ASN A 81 10.27 18.01 5.11
CA ASN A 81 10.85 18.24 6.44
C ASN A 81 12.21 18.96 6.43
N HIS A 82 12.67 19.44 5.27
CA HIS A 82 13.95 20.10 5.15
C HIS A 82 13.80 21.62 5.33
N PRO A 83 14.56 22.26 6.24
CA PRO A 83 14.43 23.69 6.55
C PRO A 83 14.84 24.65 5.42
N LYS A 84 15.19 24.14 4.23
CA LYS A 84 15.60 24.95 3.07
C LYS A 84 14.85 24.54 1.82
N LYS A 85 14.74 23.23 1.56
CA LYS A 85 14.03 22.67 0.41
C LYS A 85 12.52 22.52 0.61
N GLY A 86 12.02 22.62 1.85
CA GLY A 86 10.60 22.52 2.18
C GLY A 86 9.87 23.87 2.23
N ILE A 87 10.62 24.97 2.27
CA ILE A 87 10.07 26.33 2.41
C ILE A 87 9.12 26.65 1.24
N ASP A 88 9.51 26.32 0.00
CA ASP A 88 8.72 26.60 -1.19
C ASP A 88 7.34 25.95 -1.19
N TYR A 89 7.22 24.77 -0.55
CA TYR A 89 5.97 24.04 -0.45
C TYR A 89 5.10 24.55 0.71
N ILE A 90 5.74 24.92 1.81
CA ILE A 90 5.08 25.43 3.01
C ILE A 90 4.60 26.88 2.81
N SER A 91 5.33 27.68 2.03
CA SER A 91 5.00 29.07 1.72
C SER A 91 3.86 29.23 0.71
N LEU A 92 3.43 28.17 0.04
CA LEU A 92 2.27 28.22 -0.86
C LEU A 92 1.03 28.73 -0.10
N PRO A 93 0.28 29.70 -0.65
CA PRO A 93 -0.89 30.32 -0.01
C PRO A 93 -2.15 29.42 -0.07
N ALA A 94 -1.96 28.13 0.23
CA ALA A 94 -3.00 27.11 0.30
C ALA A 94 -3.19 26.64 1.75
N SER A 95 -4.40 26.19 2.08
CA SER A 95 -4.67 25.66 3.42
C SER A 95 -3.94 24.34 3.66
N VAL A 96 -3.72 23.98 4.93
CA VAL A 96 -3.09 22.70 5.29
C VAL A 96 -3.89 21.51 4.75
N GLN A 97 -5.21 21.61 4.75
CA GLN A 97 -6.12 20.57 4.22
C GLN A 97 -5.94 20.36 2.72
N GLU A 98 -5.86 21.44 1.94
CA GLU A 98 -5.66 21.36 0.49
C GLU A 98 -4.32 20.73 0.14
N LYS A 99 -3.25 21.11 0.84
CA LYS A 99 -1.92 20.53 0.63
C LYS A 99 -1.89 19.04 1.02
N PHE A 100 -2.52 18.68 2.14
CA PHE A 100 -2.62 17.29 2.58
C PHE A 100 -3.37 16.42 1.56
N LEU A 101 -4.52 16.90 1.08
CA LEU A 101 -5.33 16.18 0.10
C LEU A 101 -4.60 16.05 -1.24
N SER A 102 -3.90 17.11 -1.68
CA SER A 102 -3.08 17.07 -2.91
C SER A 102 -1.97 16.03 -2.80
N MET A 103 -1.26 16.03 -1.66
CA MET A 103 -0.21 15.05 -1.36
C MET A 103 -0.74 13.61 -1.39
N LEU A 104 -1.92 13.37 -0.80
CA LEU A 104 -2.57 12.06 -0.78
C LEU A 104 -2.95 11.62 -2.20
N ILE A 105 -3.64 12.46 -2.96
CA ILE A 105 -4.07 12.12 -4.34
C ILE A 105 -2.87 11.84 -5.23
N ILE A 106 -1.82 12.66 -5.18
CA ILE A 106 -0.65 12.48 -6.05
C ILE A 106 0.14 11.22 -5.68
N SER A 107 0.33 10.96 -4.39
CA SER A 107 1.14 9.82 -3.93
C SER A 107 0.41 8.48 -4.01
N LEU A 108 -0.87 8.42 -3.62
CA LEU A 108 -1.63 7.17 -3.50
C LEU A 108 -2.43 6.83 -4.76
N ILE A 109 -2.81 7.83 -5.57
CA ILE A 109 -3.65 7.62 -6.77
C ILE A 109 -2.86 7.90 -8.04
N ALA A 110 -2.37 9.12 -8.23
CA ALA A 110 -1.78 9.53 -9.51
C ALA A 110 -0.51 8.74 -9.83
N MET A 111 0.39 8.56 -8.86
CA MET A 111 1.66 7.85 -9.07
C MET A 111 1.46 6.37 -9.42
N PRO A 112 0.72 5.57 -8.62
CA PRO A 112 0.46 4.17 -8.97
C PRO A 112 -0.29 4.03 -10.29
N LEU A 113 -1.22 4.94 -10.62
CA LEU A 113 -1.97 4.90 -11.88
C LEU A 113 -1.07 5.13 -13.11
N ILE A 114 -0.13 6.08 -13.05
CA ILE A 114 0.83 6.31 -14.14
C ILE A 114 1.73 5.09 -14.34
N VAL A 115 2.17 4.43 -13.27
CA VAL A 115 3.00 3.23 -13.34
C VAL A 115 2.21 2.04 -13.87
N LEU A 116 0.99 1.83 -13.38
CA LEU A 116 0.11 0.77 -13.84
C LEU A 116 -0.17 0.89 -15.34
N THR A 117 -0.51 2.10 -15.79
CA THR A 117 -0.75 2.36 -17.23
C THR A 117 0.51 2.19 -18.07
N SER A 118 1.68 2.63 -17.61
CA SER A 118 2.94 2.45 -18.36
C SER A 118 3.33 0.98 -18.49
N VAL A 119 3.24 0.23 -17.39
CA VAL A 119 3.60 -1.19 -17.36
C VAL A 119 2.63 -2.00 -18.23
N LEU A 120 1.33 -1.70 -18.19
CA LEU A 120 0.33 -2.29 -19.10
C LEU A 120 0.62 -1.98 -20.57
N MET A 121 0.97 -0.74 -20.90
CA MET A 121 1.36 -0.38 -22.25
C MET A 121 2.58 -1.19 -22.70
N THR A 122 3.56 -1.42 -21.82
CA THR A 122 4.70 -2.28 -22.16
C THR A 122 4.37 -3.76 -22.29
N ASP A 123 3.49 -4.31 -21.44
CA ASP A 123 3.06 -5.70 -21.58
C ASP A 123 2.31 -5.93 -22.90
N THR A 124 1.39 -5.02 -23.25
CA THR A 124 0.67 -5.09 -24.53
C THR A 124 1.61 -4.98 -25.73
N ALA A 125 2.62 -4.11 -25.67
CA ALA A 125 3.63 -4.00 -26.72
C ALA A 125 4.47 -5.28 -26.86
N ILE A 126 4.90 -5.90 -25.75
CA ILE A 126 5.67 -7.16 -25.77
C ILE A 126 4.80 -8.29 -26.34
N ALA A 127 3.54 -8.39 -25.93
CA ALA A 127 2.60 -9.40 -26.41
C ALA A 127 2.34 -9.28 -27.93
N MET A 128 2.32 -8.06 -28.47
CA MET A 128 2.21 -7.83 -29.92
C MET A 128 3.47 -8.25 -30.68
N ILE A 129 4.66 -7.99 -30.14
CA ILE A 129 5.93 -8.29 -30.81
C ILE A 129 6.21 -9.79 -30.82
N ASN A 130 5.94 -10.50 -29.71
CA ASN A 130 6.24 -11.92 -29.59
C ASN A 130 5.07 -12.73 -29.00
N PRO A 131 4.03 -12.98 -29.81
CA PRO A 131 2.85 -13.72 -29.36
C PRO A 131 3.14 -15.20 -29.04
N SER A 132 4.28 -15.74 -29.49
CA SER A 132 4.68 -17.12 -29.20
C SER A 132 5.12 -17.34 -27.75
N VAL A 133 5.74 -16.32 -27.14
CA VAL A 133 6.23 -16.34 -25.74
C VAL A 133 5.23 -15.66 -24.80
N PHE A 134 4.54 -14.61 -25.26
CA PHE A 134 3.52 -13.86 -24.53
C PHE A 134 2.14 -14.11 -25.13
N LYS A 135 1.49 -15.18 -24.69
CA LYS A 135 0.15 -15.52 -25.19
C LYS A 135 -0.91 -14.68 -24.48
N GLY A 136 -1.58 -13.83 -25.25
CA GLY A 136 -2.73 -13.05 -24.78
C GLY A 136 -2.39 -11.84 -23.91
N PHE A 137 -3.39 -11.00 -23.71
CA PHE A 137 -3.29 -9.80 -22.87
C PHE A 137 -3.57 -10.15 -21.41
N ILE A 138 -2.97 -9.42 -20.47
CA ILE A 138 -3.23 -9.63 -19.02
C ILE A 138 -4.73 -9.56 -18.68
N PHE A 139 -5.52 -8.76 -19.42
CA PHE A 139 -6.96 -8.59 -19.19
C PHE A 139 -7.85 -9.71 -19.74
N SER A 140 -7.35 -10.58 -20.63
CA SER A 140 -8.19 -11.64 -21.21
C SER A 140 -8.35 -12.84 -20.29
N ASP A 141 -7.46 -12.99 -19.31
CA ASP A 141 -7.49 -14.10 -18.37
C ASP A 141 -8.18 -13.70 -17.06
N ASN A 142 -8.95 -14.61 -16.48
CA ASN A 142 -9.53 -14.47 -15.13
C ASN A 142 -8.48 -14.35 -14.02
N SER A 143 -7.18 -14.33 -14.35
CA SER A 143 -6.08 -14.15 -13.40
C SER A 143 -6.13 -12.80 -12.68
N PHE A 144 -6.58 -11.74 -13.34
CA PHE A 144 -6.72 -10.43 -12.69
C PHE A 144 -7.76 -10.47 -11.56
N ILE A 145 -8.92 -11.10 -11.82
CA ILE A 145 -10.02 -11.24 -10.86
C ILE A 145 -9.65 -12.24 -9.74
N ASN A 146 -8.98 -13.34 -10.08
CA ASN A 146 -8.58 -14.34 -9.08
C ASN A 146 -7.43 -13.89 -8.18
N SER A 147 -6.65 -12.88 -8.58
CA SER A 147 -5.56 -12.31 -7.77
C SER A 147 -6.01 -11.27 -6.74
N SER A 148 -7.28 -10.86 -6.75
CA SER A 148 -7.81 -9.80 -5.89
C SER A 148 -8.28 -10.28 -4.51
N THR A 149 -7.78 -11.42 -4.01
CA THR A 149 -8.17 -11.98 -2.70
C THR A 149 -7.52 -11.29 -1.50
N THR A 150 -6.61 -10.35 -1.73
CA THR A 150 -5.97 -9.57 -0.65
C THR A 150 -6.93 -8.52 -0.09
N SER A 151 -6.96 -8.36 1.24
CA SER A 151 -7.83 -7.38 1.89
C SER A 151 -7.48 -5.97 1.39
N PHE A 152 -8.50 -5.15 1.11
CA PHE A 152 -8.32 -3.74 0.77
C PHE A 152 -7.46 -2.99 1.78
N ALA A 153 -7.49 -3.39 3.05
CA ALA A 153 -6.68 -2.79 4.09
C ALA A 153 -5.17 -3.05 3.87
N ASP A 154 -4.78 -4.24 3.44
CA ASP A 154 -3.37 -4.60 3.24
C ASP A 154 -2.73 -3.77 2.12
N MET A 155 -3.54 -3.40 1.11
CA MET A 155 -3.12 -2.55 0.01
C MET A 155 -2.93 -1.08 0.43
N ILE A 156 -3.61 -0.62 1.48
CA ILE A 156 -3.68 0.81 1.83
C ILE A 156 -2.85 1.14 3.08
N ILE A 157 -2.77 0.25 4.07
CA ILE A 157 -2.09 0.49 5.35
C ILE A 157 -0.63 0.92 5.12
N LEU A 158 0.16 0.12 4.40
CA LEU A 158 1.59 0.38 4.27
C LEU A 158 1.89 1.71 3.55
N PRO A 159 1.29 2.03 2.38
CA PRO A 159 1.44 3.35 1.76
C PRO A 159 1.09 4.53 2.69
N LEU A 160 0.02 4.42 3.49
CA LEU A 160 -0.37 5.46 4.44
C LEU A 160 0.64 5.65 5.57
N PHE A 161 1.17 4.55 6.13
CA PHE A 161 2.25 4.64 7.11
C PHE A 161 3.53 5.20 6.51
N CYS A 162 3.82 4.91 5.24
CA CYS A 162 4.94 5.52 4.52
C CYS A 162 4.75 7.03 4.32
N MET A 163 3.52 7.48 4.05
CA MET A 163 3.18 8.91 4.00
C MET A 163 3.40 9.57 5.37
N LEU A 164 2.89 8.97 6.45
CA LEU A 164 3.11 9.44 7.82
C LEU A 164 4.61 9.51 8.15
N GLY A 165 5.35 8.43 7.89
CA GLY A 165 6.79 8.36 8.17
C GLY A 165 7.62 9.39 7.39
N ASN A 166 7.22 9.71 6.16
CA ASN A 166 7.85 10.78 5.38
C ASN A 166 7.68 12.17 6.03
N LEU A 167 6.58 12.40 6.75
CA LEU A 167 6.29 13.64 7.49
C LEU A 167 6.87 13.63 8.92
N LEU A 168 7.02 12.47 9.56
CA LEU A 168 7.59 12.37 10.91
C LEU A 168 9.12 12.49 10.92
N PHE A 169 9.81 11.75 10.04
CA PHE A 169 11.26 11.59 10.16
C PHE A 169 12.06 12.63 9.36
N ARG A 170 13.22 13.02 9.93
CA ARG A 170 14.27 13.82 9.29
C ARG A 170 15.51 12.93 9.07
N GLY A 171 16.02 12.90 7.82
CA GLY A 171 17.14 12.04 7.40
C GLY A 171 16.78 10.54 7.40
N ASN A 172 17.34 9.77 6.47
CA ASN A 172 17.11 8.31 6.32
C ASN A 172 15.64 7.88 6.51
N LYS A 173 14.72 8.64 5.89
CA LYS A 173 13.28 8.54 6.15
C LYS A 173 12.72 7.14 5.88
N VAL A 174 13.18 6.50 4.81
CA VAL A 174 12.74 5.16 4.40
C VAL A 174 13.04 4.15 5.52
N VAL A 175 14.31 4.05 5.93
CA VAL A 175 14.75 3.09 6.96
C VAL A 175 14.03 3.32 8.29
N LYS A 176 13.95 4.57 8.76
CA LYS A 176 13.27 4.90 10.02
C LYS A 176 11.78 4.56 9.97
N THR A 177 11.14 4.75 8.82
CA THR A 177 9.71 4.42 8.65
C THR A 177 9.49 2.91 8.71
N PHE A 178 10.26 2.12 7.96
CA PHE A 178 10.14 0.66 8.02
C PHE A 178 10.46 0.11 9.41
N LEU A 179 11.47 0.65 10.11
CA LEU A 179 11.79 0.25 11.47
C LEU A 179 10.65 0.59 12.45
N SER A 180 10.04 1.76 12.31
CA SER A 180 8.88 2.16 13.11
C SER A 180 7.67 1.26 12.85
N ILE A 181 7.40 0.94 11.59
CA ILE A 181 6.30 0.05 11.20
C ILE A 181 6.53 -1.35 11.78
N ALA A 182 7.73 -1.91 11.60
CA ALA A 182 8.10 -3.21 12.16
C ALA A 182 7.96 -3.23 13.69
N GLY A 183 8.42 -2.18 14.38
CA GLY A 183 8.24 -2.03 15.83
C GLY A 183 6.77 -2.02 16.25
N THR A 184 5.92 -1.24 15.57
CA THR A 184 4.47 -1.22 15.86
C THR A 184 3.80 -2.56 15.62
N TYR A 185 4.18 -3.28 14.56
CA TYR A 185 3.66 -4.61 14.26
C TYR A 185 4.07 -5.64 15.31
N ILE A 186 5.32 -5.63 15.77
CA ILE A 186 5.78 -6.53 16.84
C ILE A 186 4.97 -6.31 18.12
N VAL A 187 4.78 -5.06 18.53
CA VAL A 187 3.96 -4.74 19.71
C VAL A 187 2.51 -5.20 19.53
N PHE A 188 1.93 -4.99 18.34
CA PHE A 188 0.58 -5.45 18.04
C PHE A 188 0.46 -6.98 18.13
N ILE A 189 1.41 -7.72 17.53
CA ILE A 189 1.45 -9.19 17.60
C ILE A 189 1.59 -9.67 19.04
N LEU A 190 2.41 -9.01 19.87
CA LEU A 190 2.54 -9.35 21.29
C LEU A 190 1.24 -9.16 22.06
N ILE A 191 0.49 -8.08 21.79
CA ILE A 191 -0.83 -7.84 22.41
C ILE A 191 -1.80 -8.95 21.99
N VAL A 192 -1.85 -9.29 20.70
CA VAL A 192 -2.71 -10.35 20.19
C VAL A 192 -2.34 -11.70 20.82
N ALA A 193 -1.05 -12.05 20.85
CA ALA A 193 -0.56 -13.28 21.45
C ALA A 193 -0.90 -13.34 22.95
N PHE A 194 -0.76 -12.24 23.68
CA PHE A 194 -1.14 -12.16 25.09
C PHE A 194 -2.64 -12.41 25.30
N LEU A 195 -3.49 -11.81 24.47
CA LEU A 195 -4.94 -12.02 24.54
C LEU A 195 -5.30 -13.51 24.34
N PHE A 196 -4.74 -14.16 23.32
CA PHE A 196 -5.08 -15.55 23.03
C PHE A 196 -4.43 -16.57 23.98
N LEU A 197 -3.16 -16.39 24.35
CA LEU A 197 -2.44 -17.35 25.19
C LEU A 197 -2.73 -17.22 26.68
N TYR A 198 -3.08 -16.01 27.13
CA TYR A 198 -3.28 -15.74 28.56
C TYR A 198 -4.73 -15.41 28.91
N ALA A 199 -5.36 -14.46 28.20
CA ALA A 199 -6.72 -14.03 28.55
C ALA A 199 -7.80 -15.05 28.15
N PHE A 200 -7.62 -15.75 27.03
CA PHE A 200 -8.56 -16.77 26.53
C PHE A 200 -8.04 -18.20 26.65
N LYS A 201 -7.08 -18.44 27.56
CA LYS A 201 -6.40 -19.74 27.71
C LYS A 201 -7.39 -20.92 27.78
N ASP A 202 -8.38 -20.84 28.66
CA ASP A 202 -9.31 -21.96 28.92
C ASP A 202 -10.17 -22.27 27.69
N GLN A 203 -10.68 -21.24 27.02
CA GLN A 203 -11.48 -21.37 25.80
C GLN A 203 -10.63 -21.88 24.61
N MET A 204 -9.37 -21.45 24.50
CA MET A 204 -8.47 -21.93 23.47
C MET A 204 -8.05 -23.39 23.68
N THR A 205 -7.90 -23.85 24.93
CA THR A 205 -7.64 -25.27 25.23
C THR A 205 -8.83 -26.17 24.87
N GLU A 206 -10.05 -25.67 25.05
CA GLU A 206 -11.27 -26.38 24.67
C GLU A 206 -11.41 -26.48 23.13
N ILE A 207 -11.10 -25.38 22.42
CA ILE A 207 -11.05 -25.35 20.95
C ILE A 207 -9.94 -26.26 20.41
N GLN A 208 -8.76 -26.31 21.03
CA GLN A 208 -7.68 -27.23 20.63
C GLN A 208 -8.05 -28.70 20.80
N GLY A 209 -8.84 -29.04 21.83
CA GLY A 209 -9.42 -30.38 21.98
C GLY A 209 -10.37 -30.76 20.84
N LEU A 210 -11.08 -29.78 20.27
CA LEU A 210 -11.96 -29.95 19.11
C LEU A 210 -11.21 -29.92 17.76
N GLN A 211 -10.05 -29.24 17.67
CA GLN A 211 -9.26 -29.06 16.44
C GLN A 211 -8.50 -30.30 15.96
N LEU A 212 -8.44 -31.40 16.72
CA LEU A 212 -7.87 -32.67 16.24
C LEU A 212 -8.61 -33.26 15.02
N GLN A 213 -9.74 -32.68 14.60
CA GLN A 213 -10.53 -33.11 13.44
C GLN A 213 -10.59 -32.10 12.27
N ILE A 214 -10.23 -30.83 12.46
CA ILE A 214 -10.40 -29.78 11.43
C ILE A 214 -9.14 -28.92 11.32
N LYS A 215 -8.46 -29.00 10.18
CA LYS A 215 -7.26 -28.22 9.87
C LYS A 215 -7.67 -26.78 9.51
N LEU A 216 -7.46 -25.85 10.44
CA LEU A 216 -7.67 -24.43 10.20
C LEU A 216 -6.46 -23.82 9.49
N SER A 217 -6.53 -23.65 8.18
CA SER A 217 -5.70 -22.68 7.47
C SER A 217 -6.40 -21.34 7.53
N VAL A 218 -5.83 -20.37 8.24
CA VAL A 218 -6.41 -19.03 8.32
C VAL A 218 -5.39 -18.04 7.81
N GLU A 219 -5.75 -17.34 6.74
CA GLU A 219 -4.87 -16.36 6.10
C GLU A 219 -5.15 -14.94 6.60
N ASN A 220 -6.35 -14.67 7.13
CA ASN A 220 -6.76 -13.33 7.57
C ASN A 220 -7.60 -13.30 8.87
N LEU A 221 -7.49 -12.22 9.65
CA LEU A 221 -8.29 -11.99 10.87
C LEU A 221 -9.80 -11.90 10.58
N THR A 222 -10.18 -11.43 9.40
CA THR A 222 -11.56 -11.38 8.91
C THR A 222 -12.10 -12.76 8.56
N GLU A 223 -11.23 -13.70 8.16
CA GLU A 223 -11.58 -15.09 7.92
C GLU A 223 -11.70 -15.86 9.24
N LEU A 224 -10.82 -15.56 10.22
CA LEU A 224 -10.97 -16.00 11.62
C LEU A 224 -12.35 -15.63 12.18
N TYR A 225 -12.80 -14.39 11.97
CA TYR A 225 -14.09 -13.91 12.49
C TYR A 225 -15.30 -14.68 11.91
N ARG A 226 -15.21 -15.09 10.63
CA ARG A 226 -16.29 -15.78 9.91
C ARG A 226 -16.31 -17.28 10.15
N ASN A 227 -15.36 -17.81 10.92
CA ASN A 227 -15.24 -19.23 11.11
C ASN A 227 -16.28 -19.76 12.11
N GLU A 228 -16.99 -20.81 11.71
CA GLU A 228 -18.06 -21.48 12.48
C GLU A 228 -17.56 -21.98 13.85
N VAL A 229 -16.26 -22.30 13.97
CA VAL A 229 -15.64 -22.79 15.21
C VAL A 229 -15.70 -21.75 16.35
N PHE A 230 -15.75 -20.45 16.05
CA PHE A 230 -15.81 -19.40 17.07
C PHE A 230 -17.23 -18.96 17.42
N GLU A 231 -18.27 -19.54 16.82
CA GLU A 231 -19.66 -19.19 17.17
C GLU A 231 -20.05 -19.62 18.60
N GLY A 232 -19.44 -20.70 19.10
CA GLY A 232 -19.60 -21.14 20.48
C GLY A 232 -18.92 -20.26 21.54
N TYR A 233 -18.04 -19.33 21.13
CA TYR A 233 -17.23 -18.52 22.03
C TYR A 233 -17.42 -17.01 21.74
N PRO A 234 -18.49 -16.39 22.26
CA PRO A 234 -18.85 -15.01 21.92
C PRO A 234 -17.75 -14.01 22.31
N ALA A 235 -17.03 -14.24 23.40
CA ALA A 235 -15.94 -13.37 23.86
C ALA A 235 -14.74 -13.37 22.89
N ILE A 236 -14.34 -14.54 22.36
CA ILE A 236 -13.28 -14.65 21.35
C ILE A 236 -13.73 -14.01 20.03
N LYS A 237 -14.97 -14.28 19.60
CA LYS A 237 -15.50 -13.70 18.35
C LYS A 237 -15.54 -12.17 18.39
N ILE A 238 -15.94 -11.58 19.53
CA ILE A 238 -15.91 -10.12 19.73
C ILE A 238 -14.49 -9.57 19.71
N THR A 239 -13.53 -10.22 20.38
CA THR A 239 -12.15 -9.72 20.40
C THR A 239 -11.47 -9.81 19.03
N ILE A 240 -11.71 -10.89 18.27
CA ILE A 240 -11.28 -10.98 16.87
C ILE A 240 -11.92 -9.87 16.04
N ALA A 241 -13.22 -9.60 16.21
CA ALA A 241 -13.90 -8.53 15.49
C ALA A 241 -13.29 -7.14 15.79
N VAL A 242 -13.02 -6.84 17.06
CA VAL A 242 -12.39 -5.59 17.48
C VAL A 242 -10.99 -5.46 16.88
N LEU A 243 -10.18 -6.52 16.93
CA LEU A 243 -8.84 -6.53 16.32
C LEU A 243 -8.91 -6.36 14.80
N ALA A 244 -9.87 -6.99 14.13
CA ALA A 244 -10.09 -6.83 12.69
C ALA A 244 -10.52 -5.40 12.34
N VAL A 245 -11.40 -4.77 13.12
CA VAL A 245 -11.79 -3.36 12.94
C VAL A 245 -10.59 -2.43 13.18
N LEU A 246 -9.81 -2.66 14.23
CA LEU A 246 -8.63 -1.87 14.55
C LEU A 246 -7.60 -1.96 13.40
N TYR A 247 -7.37 -3.17 12.88
CA TYR A 247 -6.46 -3.38 11.76
C TYR A 247 -6.96 -2.73 10.46
N ASN A 248 -8.20 -3.03 10.05
CA ASN A 248 -8.72 -2.57 8.76
C ASN A 248 -9.12 -1.09 8.72
N ILE A 249 -9.52 -0.50 9.84
CA ILE A 249 -10.02 0.90 9.90
C ILE A 249 -9.14 1.75 10.81
N GLY A 250 -8.84 1.27 12.02
CA GLY A 250 -8.09 2.03 13.03
C GLY A 250 -6.69 2.45 12.56
N PHE A 251 -5.93 1.53 11.99
CA PHE A 251 -4.58 1.82 11.49
C PHE A 251 -4.55 2.80 10.30
N PRO A 252 -5.34 2.62 9.22
CA PRO A 252 -5.44 3.61 8.15
C PRO A 252 -5.86 5.00 8.63
N VAL A 253 -6.90 5.09 9.46
CA VAL A 253 -7.41 6.37 9.98
C VAL A 253 -6.39 7.01 10.91
N GLY A 254 -5.75 6.24 11.78
CA GLY A 254 -4.68 6.71 12.65
C GLY A 254 -3.47 7.25 11.87
N ALA A 255 -3.06 6.57 10.80
CA ALA A 255 -1.98 7.03 9.94
C ALA A 255 -2.34 8.36 9.23
N LEU A 256 -3.55 8.48 8.71
CA LEU A 256 -4.04 9.71 8.08
C LEU A 256 -4.15 10.88 9.08
N ALA A 257 -4.76 10.63 10.23
CA ALA A 257 -4.92 11.65 11.28
C ALA A 257 -3.57 12.11 11.83
N GLY A 258 -2.64 11.18 12.06
CA GLY A 258 -1.27 11.49 12.47
C GLY A 258 -0.52 12.31 11.41
N ALA A 259 -0.68 11.97 10.14
CA ALA A 259 -0.03 12.67 9.03
C ALA A 259 -0.56 14.10 8.90
N TYR A 260 -1.89 14.28 8.99
CA TYR A 260 -2.53 15.59 8.98
C TYR A 260 -2.14 16.44 10.19
N TYR A 261 -2.18 15.88 11.40
CA TYR A 261 -1.76 16.59 12.62
C TYR A 261 -0.30 17.04 12.55
N ARG A 262 0.58 16.17 12.03
CA ARG A 262 1.98 16.53 11.83
C ARG A 262 2.14 17.66 10.81
N MET A 263 1.41 17.61 9.71
CA MET A 263 1.43 18.66 8.70
C MET A 263 0.95 20.02 9.25
N LYS A 264 -0.05 20.01 10.12
CA LYS A 264 -0.58 21.22 10.78
C LYS A 264 0.39 21.82 11.80
N THR A 265 1.14 20.98 12.50
CA THR A 265 2.04 21.40 13.60
C THR A 265 3.45 21.78 13.15
N ILE A 266 3.85 21.42 11.92
CA ILE A 266 5.12 21.86 11.34
C ILE A 266 5.01 23.35 10.97
N GLN A 267 5.45 24.22 11.88
CA GLN A 267 5.74 25.62 11.61
C GLN A 267 7.26 25.76 11.38
N TYR A 268 7.65 26.36 10.26
CA TYR A 268 9.01 26.85 10.03
C TYR A 268 8.97 28.37 10.02
#